data_AF-A0A175RZV3-F1
#
_entry.id   AF-A0A175RZV3-F1
#
_cell.length_a   1.000
_cell.length_b   1.000
_cell.length_c   1.000
_cell.angle_alpha   90.00
_cell.angle_beta   90.00
_cell.angle_gamma   90.00
#
_symmetry.space_group_name_H-M   'P 1'
#
loop_
_entity.id
_entity.type
_entity.pdbx_description
1 polymer ?
#
loop_
_entity_poly.entity_id
_entity_poly.type
_entity_poly.pdbx_seq_one_letter_code
_entity_poly.pdbx_strand_id
1 'polypeptide(L)'
;MTTLRGTLRSTETREAEGSGDTIGEAREAAIAALDLDGFQLLQVGTVTSKATGESTVKAVARSTALRPHEATGANYDAALAAYRNTVPEGWQAQNMHEVAG
;
A
#
# COMPACT_ATOMS: atom_id res chain seq x y z
N MET A 1 7.35 -28.14 17.77
CA MET A 1 6.53 -26.91 17.78
C MET A 1 7.30 -25.87 16.99
N THR A 2 6.65 -25.25 16.01
CA THR A 2 7.30 -24.35 15.04
C THR A 2 6.58 -23.01 15.05
N THR A 3 7.33 -21.91 15.06
CA THR A 3 6.79 -20.55 14.99
C THR A 3 7.23 -19.90 13.69
N LEU A 4 6.28 -19.32 12.96
CA LEU A 4 6.54 -18.46 11.82
C LEU A 4 6.40 -17.00 12.23
N ARG A 5 7.39 -16.19 11.83
CA ARG A 5 7.39 -14.74 12.03
C ARG A 5 7.52 -14.02 10.70
N GLY A 6 6.94 -12.84 10.61
CA GLY A 6 7.09 -11.96 9.47
C GLY A 6 6.48 -10.59 9.74
N THR A 7 6.27 -9.83 8.68
CA THR A 7 5.67 -8.50 8.74
C THR A 7 4.45 -8.46 7.84
N LEU A 8 3.35 -7.88 8.31
CA LEU A 8 2.21 -7.54 7.49
C LEU A 8 2.33 -6.10 7.02
N ARG A 9 1.96 -5.88 5.76
CA ARG A 9 1.95 -4.59 5.10
C ARG A 9 0.55 -4.28 4.60
N SER A 10 0.07 -3.07 4.86
CA SER A 10 -1.24 -2.66 4.36
C SER A 10 -1.26 -2.65 2.82
N THR A 11 -2.39 -3.11 2.25
CA THR A 11 -2.70 -3.03 0.82
C THR A 11 -3.55 -1.81 0.49
N GLU A 12 -3.86 -0.97 1.48
CA GLU A 12 -4.64 0.25 1.29
C GLU A 12 -3.95 1.20 0.29
N THR A 13 -4.76 1.69 -0.65
CA THR A 13 -4.37 2.72 -1.61
C THR A 13 -5.30 3.91 -1.50
N ARG A 14 -4.76 5.09 -1.80
CA ARG A 14 -5.52 6.34 -1.95
C ARG A 14 -5.29 6.87 -3.34
N GLU A 15 -6.30 7.54 -3.85
CA GLU A 15 -6.27 8.19 -5.14
C GLU A 15 -6.86 9.59 -5.02
N ALA A 16 -6.28 10.52 -5.76
CA ALA A 16 -6.77 11.89 -5.83
C ALA A 16 -6.53 12.44 -7.23
N GLU A 17 -7.42 13.32 -7.66
CA GLU A 17 -7.30 14.04 -8.92
C GLU A 17 -7.10 15.52 -8.67
N GLY A 18 -6.33 16.16 -9.55
CA GLY A 18 -6.08 17.60 -9.53
C GLY A 18 -6.11 18.15 -10.94
N SER A 19 -6.68 19.33 -11.09
CA SER A 19 -6.78 20.06 -12.34
C SER A 19 -6.05 21.39 -12.25
N GLY A 20 -5.51 21.86 -13.38
CA GLY A 20 -4.80 23.13 -13.48
C GLY A 20 -4.67 23.58 -14.93
N ASP A 21 -4.22 24.82 -15.12
CA ASP A 21 -4.02 25.41 -16.46
C ASP A 21 -2.77 24.82 -17.14
N THR A 22 -1.92 24.15 -16.36
CA THR A 22 -0.80 23.33 -16.85
C THR A 22 -0.77 21.94 -16.21
N ILE A 23 -0.03 21.01 -16.81
CA ILE A 23 0.23 19.68 -16.22
C ILE A 23 0.95 19.79 -14.87
N GLY A 24 1.84 20.78 -14.71
CA GLY A 24 2.57 21.01 -13.46
C GLY A 24 1.63 21.36 -12.32
N GLU A 25 0.74 22.33 -12.55
CA GLU A 25 -0.28 22.75 -11.59
C GLU A 25 -1.26 21.62 -11.26
N ALA A 26 -1.74 20.90 -12.28
CA ALA A 26 -2.62 19.75 -12.10
C ALA A 26 -1.98 18.66 -11.24
N ARG A 27 -0.67 18.42 -11.43
CA ARG A 27 0.12 17.46 -10.63
C ARG A 27 0.27 17.91 -9.18
N GLU A 28 0.60 19.18 -8.94
CA GLU A 28 0.71 19.71 -7.58
C GLU A 28 -0.63 19.63 -6.84
N ALA A 29 -1.72 20.01 -7.50
CA ALA A 29 -3.07 19.90 -6.96
C ALA A 29 -3.43 18.44 -6.62
N ALA A 30 -3.13 17.49 -7.52
CA ALA A 30 -3.43 16.07 -7.31
C ALA A 30 -2.66 15.48 -6.13
N ILE A 31 -1.37 15.84 -5.97
CA ILE A 31 -0.55 15.36 -4.85
C ILE A 31 -0.99 16.01 -3.54
N ALA A 32 -1.30 17.30 -3.54
CA ALA A 32 -1.78 18.01 -2.34
C ALA A 32 -3.12 17.44 -1.86
N ALA A 33 -4.02 17.08 -2.78
CA ALA A 33 -5.31 16.46 -2.45
C ALA A 33 -5.20 15.02 -1.92
N LEU A 34 -4.06 14.34 -2.16
CA LEU A 34 -3.87 12.93 -1.80
C LEU A 34 -3.58 12.70 -0.31
N ASP A 35 -3.09 13.72 0.40
CA ASP A 35 -2.58 13.66 1.78
C ASP A 35 -1.66 12.44 2.03
N LEU A 36 -0.35 12.68 1.89
CA LEU A 36 0.66 11.63 1.97
C LEU A 36 1.02 11.20 3.40
N ASP A 37 0.35 11.69 4.44
CA ASP A 37 0.65 11.24 5.81
C ASP A 37 0.32 9.76 5.99
N GLY A 38 1.35 8.94 6.27
CA GLY A 38 1.24 7.48 6.32
C GLY A 38 1.12 6.79 4.95
N PHE A 39 1.32 7.51 3.83
CA PHE A 39 1.23 6.98 2.48
C PHE A 39 2.47 7.34 1.64
N GLN A 40 2.85 6.43 0.76
CA GLN A 40 3.91 6.64 -0.23
C GLN A 40 3.29 6.79 -1.61
N LEU A 41 3.63 7.88 -2.30
CA LEU A 41 3.23 8.11 -3.69
C LEU A 41 3.78 7.00 -4.59
N LEU A 42 2.90 6.37 -5.37
CA LEU A 42 3.26 5.31 -6.32
C LEU A 42 3.29 5.81 -7.75
N GLN A 43 2.25 6.54 -8.16
CA GLN A 43 2.06 6.94 -9.54
C GLN A 43 1.39 8.30 -9.61
N VAL A 44 1.76 9.05 -10.64
CA VAL A 44 1.08 10.27 -11.08
C VAL A 44 0.94 10.18 -12.59
N GLY A 45 -0.29 10.26 -13.09
CA GLY A 45 -0.58 10.16 -14.51
C GLY A 45 -1.56 11.22 -14.99
N THR A 46 -1.34 11.76 -16.18
CA THR A 46 -2.27 12.69 -16.83
C THR A 46 -3.51 11.92 -17.28
N VAL A 47 -4.68 12.34 -16.79
CA VAL A 47 -5.99 11.77 -17.13
C VAL A 47 -6.58 12.45 -18.37
N THR A 48 -6.43 13.77 -18.47
CA THR A 48 -6.96 14.54 -19.59
C THR A 48 -6.08 15.76 -19.81
N SER A 49 -5.89 16.11 -21.09
CA SER A 49 -5.25 17.37 -21.51
C SER A 49 -6.12 17.97 -22.60
N LYS A 50 -6.70 19.13 -22.33
CA LYS A 50 -7.58 19.84 -23.28
C LYS A 50 -6.73 20.71 -24.20
N ALA A 51 -7.22 20.95 -25.41
CA ALA A 51 -6.58 21.86 -26.38
C ALA A 51 -6.50 23.33 -25.87
N THR A 52 -7.27 23.66 -24.82
CA THR A 52 -7.23 24.95 -24.11
C THR A 52 -6.09 25.06 -23.11
N GLY A 53 -5.27 24.02 -22.92
CA GLY A 53 -4.14 23.97 -21.97
C GLY A 53 -4.47 23.30 -20.65
N GLU A 54 -5.74 23.35 -20.23
CA GLU A 54 -6.22 22.74 -18.98
C GLU A 54 -5.92 21.23 -18.95
N SER A 55 -5.29 20.79 -17.87
CA SER A 55 -4.87 19.41 -17.68
C SER A 55 -5.43 18.88 -16.36
N THR A 56 -5.73 17.58 -16.32
CA THR A 56 -6.14 16.86 -15.12
C THR A 56 -5.21 15.69 -14.92
N VAL A 57 -4.74 15.51 -13.69
CA VAL A 57 -3.78 14.50 -13.29
C VAL A 57 -4.37 13.70 -12.14
N LYS A 58 -4.16 12.38 -12.16
CA LYS A 58 -4.50 11.46 -11.08
C LYS A 58 -3.23 10.98 -10.40
N ALA A 59 -3.20 11.10 -9.09
CA ALA A 59 -2.16 10.59 -8.23
C ALA A 59 -2.67 9.39 -7.43
N VAL A 60 -1.82 8.38 -7.25
CA VAL A 60 -2.10 7.16 -6.48
C VAL A 60 -1.00 6.99 -5.46
N ALA A 61 -1.38 6.79 -4.20
CA ALA A 61 -0.46 6.47 -3.11
C ALA A 61 -0.89 5.18 -2.41
N ARG A 62 0.06 4.55 -1.72
CA ARG A 62 -0.14 3.32 -0.97
C ARG A 62 0.32 3.49 0.47
N SER A 63 -0.39 2.86 1.40
CA SER A 63 -0.05 2.90 2.82
C SER A 63 1.35 2.36 3.09
N THR A 64 2.07 3.04 3.99
CA THR A 64 3.36 2.62 4.53
C THR A 64 3.22 1.81 5.81
N ALA A 65 1.99 1.54 6.26
CA ALA A 65 1.73 0.83 7.50
C ALA A 65 2.29 -0.60 7.46
N LEU A 66 3.11 -0.89 8.47
CA LEU A 66 3.73 -2.18 8.72
C LEU A 66 3.39 -2.62 10.14
N ARG A 67 3.15 -3.92 10.33
CA ARG A 67 3.01 -4.50 11.67
C ARG A 67 3.67 -5.88 11.75
N PRO A 68 4.29 -6.24 12.90
CA PRO A 68 4.78 -7.59 13.09
C PRO A 68 3.62 -8.59 13.12
N HIS A 69 3.88 -9.83 12.70
CA HIS A 69 2.90 -10.92 12.79
C HIS A 69 3.61 -12.25 12.99
N GLU A 70 3.02 -13.09 13.84
CA GLU A 70 3.52 -14.42 14.14
C GLU A 70 2.39 -15.40 14.39
N ALA A 71 2.66 -16.67 14.11
CA ALA A 71 1.78 -17.77 14.46
C ALA A 71 2.59 -19.04 14.73
N THR A 72 2.07 -19.87 15.63
CA THR A 72 2.73 -21.09 16.06
C THR A 72 1.85 -22.31 15.77
N GLY A 73 2.48 -23.41 15.38
CA GLY A 73 1.82 -24.68 15.12
C GLY A 73 2.66 -25.88 15.58
N ALA A 74 2.06 -27.07 15.54
CA ALA A 74 2.74 -28.30 15.94
C ALA A 74 3.98 -28.59 15.06
N ASN A 75 3.88 -28.26 13.77
CA ASN A 75 4.90 -28.35 12.74
C ASN A 75 4.81 -27.13 11.79
N TYR A 76 5.67 -27.06 10.79
CA TYR A 76 5.70 -25.97 9.80
C TYR A 76 4.35 -25.76 9.10
N ASP A 77 3.72 -26.82 8.58
CA ASP A 77 2.47 -26.70 7.81
C ASP A 77 1.32 -26.17 8.67
N ALA A 78 1.22 -26.64 9.91
CA ALA A 78 0.24 -26.14 10.87
C ALA A 78 0.49 -24.66 11.23
N ALA A 79 1.75 -24.28 11.42
CA ALA A 79 2.13 -22.90 11.69
C ALA A 79 1.84 -21.99 10.48
N LEU A 80 2.07 -22.47 9.26
CA LEU A 80 1.80 -21.77 8.01
C LEU A 80 0.30 -21.55 7.79
N ALA A 81 -0.52 -22.57 8.04
CA ALA A 81 -1.97 -22.44 7.97
C ALA A 81 -2.48 -21.43 9.01
N ALA A 82 -2.00 -21.51 10.26
CA ALA A 82 -2.35 -20.56 11.31
C ALA A 82 -1.92 -19.12 10.96
N TYR A 83 -0.71 -18.95 10.43
CA TYR A 83 -0.17 -17.65 10.02
C TYR A 83 -1.05 -17.00 8.95
N ARG A 84 -1.41 -17.77 7.91
CA ARG A 84 -2.24 -17.29 6.79
C ARG A 84 -3.67 -16.97 7.21
N ASN A 85 -4.27 -17.81 8.05
CA ASN A 85 -5.65 -17.63 8.52
C ASN A 85 -5.83 -16.43 9.45
N THR A 86 -4.73 -15.90 10.00
CA THR A 86 -4.74 -14.76 10.92
C THR A 86 -4.27 -13.46 10.25
N VAL A 87 -3.96 -13.48 8.95
CA VAL A 87 -3.72 -12.25 8.19
C VAL A 87 -5.07 -11.55 7.96
N PRO A 88 -5.26 -10.32 8.44
CA PRO A 88 -6.53 -9.61 8.23
C PRO A 88 -6.70 -9.20 6.77
N GLU A 89 -7.96 -8.99 6.38
CA GLU A 89 -8.28 -8.34 5.11
C GLU A 89 -7.61 -6.96 5.01
N GLY A 90 -7.15 -6.59 3.82
CA GLY A 90 -6.42 -5.35 3.59
C GLY A 90 -4.94 -5.40 3.99
N TRP A 91 -4.42 -6.57 4.36
CA TRP A 91 -3.01 -6.77 4.71
C TRP A 91 -2.38 -7.91 3.91
N GLN A 92 -1.09 -7.75 3.63
CA GLN A 92 -0.28 -8.74 2.91
C GLN A 92 0.94 -9.12 3.74
N ALA A 93 1.18 -10.43 3.86
CA ALA A 93 2.39 -10.95 4.52
C ALA A 93 3.64 -10.78 3.67
N GLN A 94 4.75 -10.44 4.33
CA GLN A 94 6.08 -10.27 3.75
C GLN A 94 7.16 -10.80 4.70
N ASN A 95 8.31 -11.18 4.13
CA ASN A 95 9.51 -11.59 4.88
C ASN A 95 9.25 -12.69 5.91
N MET A 96 8.30 -13.58 5.62
CA MET A 96 7.92 -14.67 6.51
C MET A 96 9.05 -15.71 6.57
N HIS A 97 9.42 -16.11 7.77
CA HIS A 97 10.47 -17.10 8.03
C HIS A 97 10.14 -17.92 9.28
N GLU A 98 10.68 -19.13 9.31
CA GLU A 98 10.64 -19.97 10.51
C GLU A 98 11.64 -19.48 11.55
N VAL A 99 11.25 -19.53 12.82
CA VAL A 99 12.12 -19.23 13.95
C VAL A 99 12.29 -20.52 14.75
N ALA A 100 13.54 -20.95 14.90
CA ALA A 100 13.88 -22.07 15.78
C ALA A 100 13.52 -21.70 17.22
N GLY A 101 12.74 -22.56 17.88
CA GLY A 101 12.38 -22.47 19.30
C GLY A 101 13.48 -22.97 20.21
#